data_AF-A0A1V1V5I0-F1
#
_entry.id   AF-A0A1V1V5I0-F1
#
_cell.length_a   1.000
_cell.length_b   1.000
_cell.length_c   1.000
_cell.angle_alpha   90.00
_cell.angle_beta   90.00
_cell.angle_gamma   90.00
#
_symmetry.space_group_name_H-M   'P 1'
#
loop_
_entity.id
_entity.type
_entity.pdbx_description
1 polymer ?
#
loop_
_entity_poly.entity_id
_entity_poly.type
_entity_poly.pdbx_seq_one_letter_code
_entity_poly.pdbx_strand_id
1 'polypeptide(L)' 'MTVSGFTGCNTFKGKLNSVNGQSTNFTLPAVTRKMCLPELITQENNMLNILRSATSIELINHTLVIDSGDKFLVFEKTN' A
#
# COMPACT_ATOMS: atom_id res chain seq x y z
N MET A 1 4.99 -9.74 8.16
CA MET A 1 5.89 -9.65 6.99
C MET A 1 6.31 -8.20 6.78
N THR A 2 7.56 -7.93 6.41
CA THR A 2 8.01 -6.56 6.10
C THR A 2 7.78 -6.27 4.63
N VAL A 3 7.29 -5.08 4.31
CA VAL A 3 7.04 -4.62 2.95
C VAL A 3 7.76 -3.29 2.73
N SER A 4 8.21 -3.03 1.51
CA SER A 4 8.68 -1.72 1.09
C SER A 4 8.08 -1.39 -0.27
N GLY A 5 7.86 -0.11 -0.53
CA GLY A 5 7.35 0.31 -1.83
C GLY A 5 7.65 1.77 -2.14
N PHE A 6 7.23 2.19 -3.33
CA PHE A 6 7.41 3.52 -3.87
C PHE A 6 6.04 4.08 -4.28
N THR A 7 5.76 5.32 -3.87
CA THR A 7 4.46 5.99 -4.08
C THR A 7 4.44 6.91 -5.31
N GLY A 8 5.51 6.89 -6.10
CA GLY A 8 5.72 7.82 -7.21
C GLY A 8 6.72 8.94 -6.89
N CYS A 9 6.97 9.23 -5.61
CA CYS A 9 8.02 10.16 -5.20
C CYS A 9 8.76 9.76 -3.92
N ASN A 10 8.04 9.27 -2.90
CA ASN A 10 8.66 8.75 -1.69
C ASN A 10 8.68 7.22 -1.65
N THR A 11 9.55 6.71 -0.78
CA THR A 11 9.57 5.31 -0.41
C THR A 11 8.96 5.13 0.97
N PHE A 12 8.27 4.01 1.18
CA PHE A 12 7.77 3.61 2.50
C PHE A 12 8.35 2.26 2.92
N LYS A 13 8.39 2.06 4.24
CA LYS A 13 8.53 0.75 4.86
C LYS A 13 7.27 0.45 5.65
N GLY A 14 6.75 -0.75 5.45
CA GLY A 14 5.51 -1.25 6.02
C GLY A 14 5.67 -2.58 6.72
N LYS A 15 4.66 -2.95 7.52
CA LYS A 15 4.48 -4.32 7.98
C LYS A 15 3.06 -4.77 7.65
N LEU A 16 2.97 -5.94 7.03
CA LEU A 16 1.74 -6.69 6.86
C LEU A 16 1.62 -7.65 8.05
N ASN A 17 0.59 -7.48 8.87
CA ASN A 17 0.32 -8.37 9.98
C ASN A 17 -0.72 -9.40 9.56
N SER A 18 -0.46 -10.66 9.88
CA SER A 18 -1.37 -11.76 9.58
C SER A 18 -1.80 -12.41 10.89
N VAL A 19 -3.10 -12.63 11.04
CA VAL A 19 -3.70 -13.37 12.16
C VAL A 19 -4.33 -14.63 11.57
N ASN A 20 -3.92 -15.80 12.06
CA ASN A 20 -4.42 -17.10 11.59
C ASN A 20 -4.27 -17.31 10.06
N GLY A 21 -3.18 -16.81 9.47
CA GLY A 21 -2.90 -16.94 8.03
C GLY A 21 -3.65 -15.95 7.14
N GLN A 22 -4.54 -15.12 7.69
CA GLN A 22 -5.21 -14.05 6.97
C GLN A 22 -4.52 -12.71 7.28
N SER A 23 -4.24 -11.92 6.25
CA SER A 23 -3.67 -10.59 6.42
C SER A 23 -4.75 -9.63 6.92
N THR A 24 -4.55 -9.05 8.11
CA THR A 24 -5.62 -8.30 8.80
C THR A 24 -5.38 -6.81 8.87
N ASN A 25 -4.13 -6.34 8.72
CA ASN A 25 -3.84 -4.90 8.61
C ASN A 25 -2.46 -4.61 8.02
N PHE A 26 -2.33 -3.40 7.51
CA PHE A 26 -1.07 -2.81 7.08
C PHE A 26 -0.65 -1.69 8.03
N THR A 27 0.62 -1.65 8.40
CA THR A 27 1.20 -0.54 9.17
C THR A 27 2.34 0.09 8.38
N LEU A 28 2.52 1.42 8.50
CA LEU A 28 3.50 2.20 7.75
C LEU A 28 4.41 2.98 8.70
N PRO A 29 5.34 2.32 9.41
CA PRO A 29 6.20 2.97 10.40
C PRO A 29 7.14 4.02 9.82
N ALA A 30 7.42 4.01 8.52
CA ALA A 30 8.30 4.99 7.90
C ALA A 30 7.88 5.33 6.46
N VAL A 31 7.90 6.62 6.14
CA VAL A 31 7.74 7.19 4.80
C VAL A 31 8.76 8.31 4.66
N THR A 32 9.52 8.35 3.56
CA THR A 32 10.45 9.46 3.29
C THR A 32 9.69 10.74 2.95
N ARG A 33 10.36 11.90 2.96
CA ARG A 33 9.75 13.20 2.64
C ARG A 33 10.60 14.00 1.66
N LYS A 34 10.52 13.65 0.38
CA LYS A 34 11.08 14.39 -0.75
C LYS A 34 10.10 15.48 -1.19
N MET A 35 10.63 16.55 -1.79
CA MET A 35 9.82 17.55 -2.48
C MET A 35 9.42 17.00 -3.86
N CYS A 36 8.14 17.12 -4.21
CA CYS A 36 7.55 16.50 -5.40
C CYS A 36 6.55 17.46 -6.05
N LEU A 37 6.18 17.18 -7.30
CA LEU A 37 5.07 17.86 -7.95
C LEU A 37 3.74 17.62 -7.19
N PRO A 38 2.81 18.58 -7.18
CA PRO A 38 1.55 18.46 -6.44
C PRO A 38 0.75 17.20 -6.77
N GLU A 39 0.70 16.76 -8.04
CA GLU A 39 -0.01 15.54 -8.43
C GLU A 39 0.58 14.27 -7.77
N LEU A 40 1.91 14.20 -7.63
CA LEU A 40 2.58 13.06 -6.98
C LEU A 40 2.35 13.04 -5.48
N ILE A 41 2.25 14.22 -4.84
CA ILE A 41 1.89 14.32 -3.42
C ILE A 41 0.47 13.80 -3.20
N THR A 42 -0.47 14.19 -4.07
CA THR A 42 -1.85 13.71 -4.01
C THR A 42 -1.93 12.20 -4.22
N GLN A 43 -1.23 11.66 -5.22
CA GLN A 43 -1.15 10.22 -5.45
C GLN A 43 -0.59 9.47 -4.23
N GLU A 44 0.53 9.95 -3.68
CA GLU A 44 1.15 9.36 -2.50
C GLU A 44 0.19 9.32 -1.31
N ASN A 45 -0.47 10.44 -1.01
CA ASN A 45 -1.43 10.49 0.09
C ASN A 45 -2.59 9.51 -0.12
N ASN A 46 -3.12 9.41 -1.34
CA ASN A 46 -4.18 8.45 -1.66
C ASN A 46 -3.72 7.01 -1.47
N MET A 47 -2.54 6.64 -1.97
CA MET A 47 -1.98 5.29 -1.81
C MET A 47 -1.75 4.95 -0.33
N LEU A 48 -1.12 5.86 0.43
CA LEU A 48 -0.83 5.62 1.85
C LEU A 48 -2.11 5.53 2.68
N ASN A 49 -3.16 6.28 2.33
CA ASN A 49 -4.45 6.19 3.00
C ASN A 49 -5.10 4.83 2.77
N ILE A 50 -5.18 4.34 1.52
CA ILE A 50 -5.72 3.02 1.21
C ILE A 50 -4.96 1.93 1.95
N LEU A 51 -3.62 1.99 1.98
CA LEU A 51 -2.81 1.03 2.73
C LEU A 51 -3.14 1.05 4.23
N ARG A 52 -3.32 2.22 4.86
CA ARG A 52 -3.63 2.33 6.30
C ARG A 52 -5.03 1.84 6.64
N SER A 53 -6.00 2.05 5.75
CA SER A 53 -7.39 1.66 5.95
C SER A 53 -7.76 0.35 5.24
N ALA A 54 -6.77 -0.44 4.84
CA ALA A 54 -7.00 -1.69 4.15
C ALA A 54 -7.82 -2.67 5.02
N THR A 55 -8.92 -3.17 4.46
CA THR A 55 -9.83 -4.14 5.08
C THR A 55 -9.64 -5.54 4.50
N SER A 56 -9.23 -5.65 3.23
CA SER A 56 -8.87 -6.90 2.58
C SER A 56 -7.62 -6.76 1.71
N ILE A 57 -6.84 -7.84 1.63
CA ILE A 57 -5.65 -7.96 0.79
C ILE A 57 -5.68 -9.34 0.14
N GLU A 58 -5.86 -9.36 -1.18
CA GLU A 58 -6.11 -10.58 -1.94
C GLU A 58 -5.20 -10.69 -3.15
N LEU A 59 -4.76 -11.92 -3.45
CA LEU A 59 -4.09 -12.23 -4.70
C LEU A 59 -5.08 -12.94 -5.62
N ILE A 60 -5.55 -12.23 -6.65
CA ILE A 60 -6.48 -12.75 -7.64
C ILE A 60 -5.69 -13.00 -8.92
N ASN A 61 -5.49 -14.28 -9.27
CA ASN A 61 -4.57 -14.71 -10.33
C ASN A 61 -3.14 -14.19 -10.09
N HIS A 62 -2.71 -13.16 -10.84
CA HIS A 62 -1.39 -12.53 -10.73
C HIS A 62 -1.47 -11.05 -10.31
N THR A 63 -2.63 -10.64 -9.79
CA THR A 63 -2.92 -9.27 -9.40
C THR A 63 -3.14 -9.20 -7.90
N LEU A 64 -2.37 -8.35 -7.22
CA LEU A 64 -2.58 -8.03 -5.82
C LEU A 64 -3.59 -6.90 -5.71
N VAL A 65 -4.69 -7.13 -5.00
CA VAL A 65 -5.74 -6.16 -4.74
C VAL A 65 -5.75 -5.83 -3.25
N ILE A 66 -5.71 -4.54 -2.93
CA ILE A 66 -5.86 -4.02 -1.57
C ILE A 66 -7.11 -3.15 -1.55
N ASP A 67 -8.08 -3.54 -0.74
CA ASP A 67 -9.38 -2.90 -0.61
C ASP A 67 -9.44 -2.06 0.68
N SER A 68 -9.91 -0.82 0.60
CA SER A 68 -10.24 0.04 1.75
C SER A 68 -11.74 0.29 1.94
N GLY A 69 -12.59 -0.41 1.19
CA GLY A 69 -14.04 -0.30 1.16
C GLY A 69 -14.56 0.62 0.04
N ASP A 70 -13.95 1.79 -0.13
CA ASP A 70 -14.35 2.80 -1.13
C ASP A 70 -13.39 2.90 -2.33
N LYS A 71 -12.15 2.42 -2.16
CA LYS A 71 -11.06 2.53 -3.13
C LYS A 71 -10.21 1.27 -3.10
N PHE A 72 -9.54 1.02 -4.23
CA PHE A 72 -8.65 -0.10 -4.41
C PHE A 72 -7.26 0.37 -4.81
N LEU A 73 -6.24 -0.34 -4.33
CA LEU A 73 -4.95 -0.40 -5.01
C LEU A 73 -4.86 -1.75 -5.72
N VAL A 74 -4.51 -1.70 -7.00
CA VAL A 74 -4.37 -2.88 -7.86
C VAL A 74 -2.95 -2.89 -8.39
N PHE A 75 -2.21 -3.94 -8.06
CA PHE A 75 -0.83 -4.13 -8.48
C PHE A 75 -0.70 -5.37 -9.34
N GLU A 76 -0.05 -5.21 -10.48
CA GLU A 76 0.38 -6.35 -11.28
C GLU A 76 1.75 -6.83 -10.82
N LYS A 77 1.96 -8.15 -10.90
CA LYS A 77 3.29 -8.70 -10.70
C LYS A 77 4.21 -8.18 -11.81
N THR A 78 5.31 -7.54 -11.40
CA THR A 78 6.38 -7.12 -12.30
C THR A 78 7.45 -8.23 -12.38
N ASN A 79 8.12 -8.33 -13.54
CA ASN A 79 9.17 -9.32 -13.81
C ASN A 79 10.47 -9.02 -13.08
#